data_AF-A0A1Q3CEV7-F1
#
_entry.id   AF-A0A1Q3CEV7-F1
#
_cell.length_a   1.000
_cell.length_b   1.000
_cell.length_c   1.000
_cell.angle_alpha   90.00
_cell.angle_beta   90.00
_cell.angle_gamma   90.00
#
_symmetry.space_group_name_H-M   'P 1'
#
loop_
_entity.id
_entity.type
_entity.pdbx_description
1 polymer ?
#
loop_
_entity_poly.entity_id
_entity_poly.type
_entity_poly.pdbx_seq_one_letter_code
_entity_poly.pdbx_strand_id
1 'polypeptide(L)'
;YLARFNKESLQVRDLEPSFAVTALLSGLKKTQFKFSLMKKNSANMEELLKRAEKYINAEEAMNTIKIKALADSGKVIPKGLHRVEEKRERKKRIPKCWWPR
;
A
#
# COMPACT_ATOMS: atom_id res chain seq x y z
N TYR A 1 -18.34 -4.61 -12.24
CA TYR A 1 -18.18 -3.29 -11.59
C TYR A 1 -16.82 -2.67 -11.91
N LEU A 2 -15.70 -3.22 -11.41
CA LEU A 2 -14.34 -2.68 -11.62
C LEU A 2 -13.94 -2.47 -13.09
N ALA A 3 -14.26 -3.42 -13.97
CA ALA A 3 -13.95 -3.28 -15.40
C ALA A 3 -14.68 -2.11 -16.09
N ARG A 4 -15.90 -1.79 -15.64
CA ARG A 4 -16.66 -0.62 -16.15
C ARG A 4 -16.08 0.67 -15.59
N PHE A 5 -15.77 0.70 -14.29
CA PHE A 5 -15.14 1.84 -13.63
C PHE A 5 -13.79 2.21 -14.24
N ASN A 6 -12.91 1.23 -14.44
CA ASN A 6 -11.59 1.46 -15.06
C ASN A 6 -11.72 1.93 -16.53
N LYS A 7 -12.77 1.50 -17.24
CA LYS A 7 -13.03 1.94 -18.62
C LYS A 7 -13.51 3.39 -18.66
N GLU A 8 -14.39 3.78 -17.74
CA GLU A 8 -14.92 5.14 -17.63
C GLU A 8 -13.87 6.11 -17.07
N SER A 9 -12.98 5.68 -16.16
CA SER A 9 -11.93 6.54 -15.62
C SER A 9 -10.94 7.01 -16.70
N LEU A 10 -10.73 6.23 -17.76
CA LEU A 10 -9.90 6.62 -18.91
C LEU A 10 -10.52 7.73 -19.77
N GLN A 11 -11.83 7.99 -19.60
CA GLN A 11 -12.52 9.06 -20.31
C GLN A 11 -12.40 10.41 -19.60
N VAL A 12 -11.92 10.43 -18.35
CA VAL A 12 -11.61 11.67 -17.61
C VAL A 12 -10.27 12.20 -18.13
N ARG A 13 -10.33 13.03 -19.17
CA ARG A 13 -9.16 13.44 -19.97
C ARG A 13 -8.14 14.29 -19.22
N ASP A 14 -8.56 15.09 -18.22
CA ASP A 14 -7.70 16.09 -17.58
C ASP A 14 -7.92 16.16 -16.06
N LEU A 15 -7.76 15.05 -15.35
CA LEU A 15 -7.71 15.09 -13.90
C LEU A 15 -6.34 15.63 -13.46
N GLU A 16 -6.33 16.84 -12.89
CA GLU A 16 -5.12 17.45 -12.36
C GLU A 16 -4.48 16.52 -11.30
N PRO A 17 -3.18 16.15 -11.42
CA PRO A 17 -2.55 15.14 -10.56
C PRO A 17 -2.65 15.44 -9.06
N SER A 18 -2.59 16.71 -8.65
CA SER A 18 -2.73 17.11 -7.25
C SER A 18 -4.16 16.87 -6.75
N PHE A 19 -5.19 17.15 -7.56
CA PHE A 19 -6.57 16.80 -7.23
C PHE A 19 -6.75 15.28 -7.08
N ALA A 20 -6.18 14.48 -7.99
CA ALA A 20 -6.23 13.01 -7.90
C ALA A 20 -5.57 12.49 -6.61
N VAL A 21 -4.40 13.02 -6.25
CA VAL A 21 -3.69 12.69 -5.00
C VAL A 21 -4.52 13.10 -3.78
N THR A 22 -5.14 14.27 -3.81
CA THR A 22 -5.97 14.78 -2.70
C THR A 22 -7.21 13.92 -2.51
N ALA A 23 -7.92 13.56 -3.59
CA ALA A 23 -9.07 12.67 -3.55
C ALA A 23 -8.70 11.27 -3.05
N LEU A 24 -7.53 10.76 -3.45
CA LEU A 24 -7.02 9.48 -2.95
C LEU A 24 -6.72 9.55 -1.44
N LEU A 25 -5.98 10.57 -0.99
CA LEU A 25 -5.62 10.76 0.41
C LEU A 25 -6.87 10.97 1.29
N SER A 26 -7.89 11.67 0.81
CA SER A 26 -9.14 11.88 1.55
C SER A 26 -9.88 10.55 1.78
N GLY A 27 -9.90 9.67 0.78
CA GLY A 27 -10.49 8.33 0.86
C GLY A 27 -9.75 7.32 1.75
N LEU A 28 -8.51 7.60 2.15
CA LEU A 28 -7.76 6.72 3.05
C LEU A 28 -8.26 6.81 4.51
N LYS A 29 -8.27 5.66 5.19
CA LYS A 29 -8.53 5.58 6.65
C LYS A 29 -7.47 6.37 7.43
N LYS A 30 -7.87 6.95 8.56
CA LYS A 30 -6.97 7.68 9.47
C LYS A 30 -6.00 6.71 10.15
N THR A 31 -4.85 6.47 9.53
CA THR A 31 -3.80 5.55 10.00
C THR A 31 -2.42 6.18 9.88
N GLN A 32 -1.41 5.59 10.55
CA GLN A 32 -0.01 6.01 10.46
C GLN A 32 0.50 6.02 9.01
N PHE A 33 0.01 5.10 8.17
CA PHE A 33 0.27 5.08 6.73
C PHE A 33 -0.23 6.36 6.05
N LYS A 34 -1.48 6.78 6.28
CA LYS A 34 -2.03 8.03 5.72
C LYS A 34 -1.21 9.25 6.16
N PHE A 35 -0.86 9.34 7.44
CA PHE A 35 -0.02 10.41 7.96
C PHE A 35 1.38 10.43 7.32
N SER A 36 1.99 9.25 7.14
CA SER A 36 3.27 9.11 6.44
C SER A 36 3.18 9.68 5.03
N LEU A 37 2.12 9.38 4.29
CA LEU A 37 1.93 9.88 2.93
C LEU A 37 1.74 11.41 2.89
N MET A 38 0.90 11.97 3.78
CA MET A 38 0.60 13.41 3.81
C MET A 38 1.80 14.29 4.25
N LYS A 39 2.79 13.74 4.95
CA LYS A 39 3.89 14.52 5.55
C LYS A 39 4.82 15.23 4.53
N LYS A 40 4.81 14.82 3.26
CA LYS A 40 5.36 15.62 2.15
C LYS A 40 4.28 15.61 1.09
N ASN A 41 3.77 16.79 0.74
CA ASN A 41 2.81 16.92 -0.35
C ASN A 41 3.49 16.42 -1.63
N SER A 42 3.10 15.22 -2.07
CA SER A 42 3.51 14.67 -3.35
C SER A 42 2.64 15.31 -4.43
N ALA A 43 3.24 16.07 -5.34
CA ALA A 43 2.51 16.70 -6.44
C ALA A 43 2.10 15.67 -7.51
N ASN A 44 2.76 14.51 -7.53
CA ASN A 44 2.53 13.45 -8.51
C ASN A 44 2.17 12.11 -7.84
N MET A 45 1.31 11.35 -8.49
CA MET A 45 0.92 10.00 -8.10
C MET A 45 2.13 9.05 -8.02
N GLU A 46 3.11 9.21 -8.91
CA GLU A 46 4.32 8.38 -8.91
C GLU A 46 5.14 8.53 -7.61
N GLU A 47 5.28 9.76 -7.10
CA GLU A 47 5.98 10.04 -5.84
C GLU A 47 5.22 9.45 -4.65
N LEU A 48 3.88 9.57 -4.67
CA LEU A 48 3.02 8.98 -3.66
C LEU A 48 3.18 7.45 -3.61
N LEU A 49 3.21 6.80 -4.78
CA LEU A 49 3.41 5.35 -4.90
C LEU A 49 4.78 4.92 -4.36
N LYS A 50 5.87 5.58 -4.79
CA LYS A 50 7.22 5.28 -4.29
C LYS A 50 7.31 5.39 -2.77
N ARG A 51 6.57 6.33 -2.18
CA ARG A 51 6.52 6.50 -0.72
C ARG A 51 5.69 5.43 -0.02
N ALA A 52 4.56 5.07 -0.60
CA ALA A 52 3.73 3.97 -0.12
C ALA A 52 4.53 2.67 -0.05
N GLU A 53 5.27 2.35 -1.11
CA GLU A 53 6.15 1.19 -1.17
C GLU A 53 7.24 1.24 -0.11
N LYS A 54 7.92 2.38 0.06
CA LYS A 54 8.94 2.56 1.11
C LYS A 54 8.37 2.32 2.51
N TYR A 55 7.17 2.82 2.80
CA TYR A 55 6.53 2.60 4.10
C TYR A 55 6.23 1.13 4.32
N ILE A 56 5.63 0.45 3.33
CA ILE A 56 5.30 -0.97 3.41
C ILE A 56 6.58 -1.78 3.64
N ASN A 57 7.64 -1.52 2.87
CA ASN A 57 8.91 -2.22 3.02
C ASN A 57 9.54 -1.98 4.41
N ALA A 58 9.47 -0.76 4.95
CA ALA A 58 9.98 -0.45 6.28
C ALA A 58 9.16 -1.13 7.39
N GLU A 59 7.82 -1.11 7.29
CA GLU A 59 6.92 -1.79 8.21
C GLU A 59 7.17 -3.31 8.20
N GLU A 60 7.36 -3.89 7.01
CA GLU A 60 7.73 -5.30 6.83
C GLU A 60 9.09 -5.62 7.47
N ALA A 61 10.12 -4.80 7.23
CA ALA A 61 11.43 -4.97 7.85
C ALA A 61 11.35 -4.93 9.38
N MET A 62 10.62 -3.97 9.96
CA MET A 62 10.40 -3.90 11.40
C MET A 62 9.66 -5.13 11.93
N ASN A 63 8.68 -5.64 11.20
CA ASN A 63 7.96 -6.85 11.58
C ASN A 63 8.87 -8.08 11.57
N THR A 64 9.74 -8.23 10.57
CA THR A 64 10.71 -9.35 10.53
C THR A 64 11.71 -9.29 11.69
N ILE A 65 12.21 -8.10 12.04
CA ILE A 65 13.09 -7.92 13.21
C ILE A 65 12.37 -8.30 14.50
N LYS A 66 11.11 -7.87 14.67
CA LYS A 66 10.28 -8.23 15.82
C LYS A 66 10.04 -9.73 15.92
N ILE A 67 9.76 -10.41 14.80
CA ILE A 67 9.58 -11.87 14.76
C ILE A 67 10.85 -12.57 15.26
N LYS A 68 12.01 -12.19 14.74
CA LYS A 68 13.29 -12.78 15.13
C LYS A 68 13.57 -12.56 16.61
N ALA A 69 13.44 -11.32 17.11
CA ALA A 69 13.63 -11.01 18.52
C ALA A 69 12.65 -11.76 19.45
N LEU A 70 11.41 -12.01 19.00
CA LEU A 70 10.44 -12.82 19.74
C LEU A 70 10.83 -14.31 19.77
N ALA A 71 11.34 -14.83 18.65
CA ALA A 71 11.86 -16.19 18.57
C ALA A 71 13.07 -16.40 19.50
N ASP A 72 14.02 -15.45 19.50
CA ASP A 72 15.22 -15.48 20.33
C ASP A 72 14.91 -15.37 21.83
N SER A 73 13.78 -14.73 22.20
CA SER A 73 13.32 -14.58 23.59
C SER A 73 12.32 -15.64 24.05
N GLY A 74 12.03 -16.66 23.23
CA GLY A 74 11.07 -17.72 23.55
C GLY A 74 9.62 -17.27 23.68
N LYS A 75 9.28 -16.07 23.20
CA LYS A 75 7.92 -15.50 23.28
C LYS A 75 7.10 -15.87 22.04
N VAL A 76 5.83 -16.22 22.25
CA VAL A 76 4.89 -16.60 21.18
C VAL A 76 4.67 -15.45 20.20
N ILE A 77 4.84 -15.72 18.90
CA ILE A 77 4.62 -14.75 17.84
C ILE A 77 3.11 -14.47 17.70
N PRO A 78 2.66 -13.21 17.77
CA PRO A 78 1.24 -12.88 17.62
C PRO A 78 0.74 -13.15 16.18
N LYS A 79 -0.43 -13.79 16.06
CA LYS A 79 -1.05 -14.25 14.79
C LYS A 79 -1.18 -13.20 13.68
N GLY A 80 -1.24 -11.91 14.03
CA GLY A 80 -1.29 -10.80 13.06
C GLY A 80 -0.02 -10.63 12.22
N LEU A 81 1.13 -11.11 12.70
CA LEU A 81 2.45 -10.95 12.07
C LEU A 81 2.66 -11.95 10.91
N HIS A 82 2.12 -13.17 11.02
CA HIS A 82 2.16 -14.20 9.96
C HIS A 82 1.32 -13.85 8.72
N ARG A 83 0.35 -12.95 8.86
CA ARG A 83 -0.58 -12.54 7.78
C ARG A 83 0.13 -11.82 6.61
N VAL A 84 1.36 -11.34 6.82
CA VAL A 84 2.16 -10.61 5.82
C VAL A 84 2.71 -11.54 4.75
N GLU A 85 3.26 -12.70 5.13
CA GLU A 85 3.75 -13.74 4.21
C GLU A 85 2.61 -14.21 3.30
N GLU A 86 1.44 -14.48 3.89
CA GLU A 86 0.23 -14.90 3.17
C GLU A 86 -0.22 -13.85 2.14
N LYS A 87 -0.09 -12.56 2.45
CA LYS A 87 -0.39 -11.47 1.51
C LYS A 87 0.61 -11.40 0.35
N ARG A 88 1.91 -11.65 0.58
CA ARG A 88 2.91 -11.76 -0.50
C ARG A 88 2.59 -12.94 -1.40
N GLU A 89 2.27 -14.09 -0.83
CA GLU A 89 1.90 -15.28 -1.58
C GLU A 89 0.63 -15.05 -2.40
N ARG A 90 -0.37 -14.37 -1.82
CA ARG A 90 -1.58 -13.95 -2.56
C ARG A 90 -1.23 -12.99 -3.71
N LYS A 91 -0.35 -12.01 -3.51
CA LYS A 91 0.11 -11.09 -4.58
C LYS A 91 0.81 -11.83 -5.72
N LYS A 92 1.66 -12.82 -5.42
CA LYS A 92 2.30 -13.69 -6.42
C LYS A 92 1.27 -14.51 -7.22
N ARG A 93 0.12 -14.82 -6.63
CA ARG A 93 -1.00 -15.55 -7.26
C ARG A 93 -1.94 -14.66 -8.08
N ILE A 94 -1.78 -13.32 -8.08
CA ILE A 94 -2.62 -12.43 -8.88
C ILE A 94 -2.23 -12.57 -10.36
N PRO A 95 -3.15 -13.02 -11.24
CA PRO A 95 -2.85 -13.19 -12.66
C PRO A 95 -2.41 -11.88 -13.31
N LYS A 96 -1.47 -11.94 -14.27
CA LYS A 96 -0.95 -10.76 -14.98
C LYS A 96 -2.05 -9.88 -15.62
N CYS A 97 -3.17 -10.47 -16.04
CA CYS A 97 -4.33 -9.78 -16.61
C CYS A 97 -5.16 -8.96 -15.61
N TRP A 98 -4.86 -9.08 -14.30
CA TRP A 98 -5.46 -8.25 -13.24
C TRP A 98 -4.54 -7.11 -12.79
N TRP A 99 -3.32 -7.03 -13.34
CA TRP A 99 -2.45 -5.87 -13.10
C TRP A 99 -2.94 -4.70 -13.97
N PRO A 100 -3.12 -3.50 -13.39
CA PRO A 100 -3.38 -2.31 -14.19
C PRO A 100 -2.21 -2.11 -15.15
N ARG A 101 -2.55 -1.88 -16.42
CA ARG A 101 -1.63 -1.82 -17.56
C ARG A 101 -0.83 -0.53 -17.59
#